data_AF-A0A1A8TDC5-F1
#
_entry.id   AF-A0A1A8TDC5-F1
#
_cell.length_a   1.000
_cell.length_b   1.000
_cell.length_c   1.000
_cell.angle_alpha   90.00
_cell.angle_beta   90.00
_cell.angle_gamma   90.00
#
_symmetry.space_group_name_H-M   'P 1'
#
loop_
_entity.id
_entity.type
_entity.pdbx_description
1 polymer ?
#
loop_
_entity_poly.entity_id
_entity_poly.type
_entity_poly.pdbx_seq_one_letter_code
_entity_poly.pdbx_strand_id
1 'polypeptide(L)'
;MSLKLPLIVVATTLVFSSSSVFASKDYCTPKLNLYLKGIHDTVNSQYVSERQKEVAKKILDKVKANRDKMGDCALLDKLLP
;
A
#
# COMPACT_ATOMS: atom_id res chain seq x y z
N MET A 1 -32.60 -21.58 -53.16
CA MET A 1 -32.26 -20.69 -52.03
C MET A 1 -32.48 -21.49 -50.75
N SER A 2 -31.41 -21.84 -50.05
CA SER A 2 -31.50 -22.62 -48.81
C SER A 2 -30.74 -21.88 -47.73
N LEU A 3 -31.48 -21.08 -46.97
CA LEU A 3 -30.99 -20.29 -45.86
C LEU A 3 -30.67 -21.25 -44.72
N LYS A 4 -29.39 -21.60 -44.55
CA LYS A 4 -28.93 -22.38 -43.40
C LYS A 4 -28.38 -21.41 -42.35
N LEU A 5 -29.25 -21.00 -41.42
CA LEU A 5 -28.87 -20.36 -40.17
C LEU A 5 -28.59 -21.46 -39.13
N PRO A 6 -27.33 -21.72 -38.74
CA PRO A 6 -27.07 -22.48 -37.53
C PRO A 6 -27.27 -21.58 -36.31
N LEU A 7 -28.41 -21.84 -35.67
CA LEU A 7 -28.75 -21.67 -34.27
C LEU A 7 -27.55 -21.44 -33.33
N ILE A 8 -27.61 -20.31 -32.63
CA ILE A 8 -26.78 -19.94 -31.47
C ILE A 8 -26.96 -20.97 -30.35
N VAL A 9 -25.88 -21.57 -29.87
CA VAL A 9 -25.82 -22.20 -28.54
C VAL A 9 -24.73 -21.51 -27.73
N VAL A 10 -25.20 -20.68 -26.81
CA VAL A 10 -24.48 -20.09 -25.68
C VAL A 10 -24.07 -21.20 -24.71
N ALA A 11 -23.00 -20.94 -23.96
CA ALA A 11 -22.35 -21.76 -22.92
C ALA A 11 -21.20 -22.61 -23.48
N THR A 12 -19.96 -22.43 -23.04
CA THR A 12 -19.57 -22.56 -21.63
C THR A 12 -18.28 -21.80 -21.30
N THR A 13 -18.30 -21.21 -20.11
CA THR A 13 -17.16 -20.90 -19.25
C THR A 13 -16.12 -19.95 -19.83
N LEU A 14 -16.40 -18.66 -19.64
CA LEU A 14 -15.38 -17.72 -19.18
C LEU A 14 -14.71 -18.33 -17.94
N VAL A 15 -13.68 -19.14 -18.14
CA VAL A 15 -12.67 -19.37 -17.11
C VAL A 15 -11.87 -18.08 -17.09
N PHE A 16 -12.46 -17.04 -16.49
CA PHE A 16 -11.67 -16.11 -15.70
C PHE A 16 -11.09 -16.98 -14.59
N SER A 17 -9.99 -17.64 -14.92
CA SER A 17 -9.09 -18.23 -13.95
C SER A 17 -8.81 -17.10 -12.99
N SER A 18 -9.44 -17.19 -11.83
CA SER A 18 -9.22 -16.31 -10.70
C SER A 18 -7.72 -16.13 -10.61
N SER A 19 -7.23 -14.94 -10.96
CA SER A 19 -5.89 -14.53 -10.61
C SER A 19 -5.90 -14.25 -9.10
N SER A 20 -6.20 -15.28 -8.32
CA SER A 20 -5.81 -15.42 -6.93
C SER A 20 -4.32 -15.75 -6.91
N VAL A 21 -3.53 -14.90 -7.55
CA VAL A 21 -2.13 -14.73 -7.17
C VAL A 21 -2.17 -13.77 -6.00
N PHE A 22 -2.56 -14.33 -4.86
CA PHE A 22 -2.19 -13.84 -3.54
C PHE A 22 -0.66 -13.84 -3.47
N ALA A 23 -0.04 -12.86 -4.11
CA ALA A 23 1.18 -12.33 -3.56
C ALA A 23 0.71 -11.38 -2.48
N SER A 24 0.72 -11.84 -1.23
CA SER A 24 0.78 -10.98 -0.04
C SER A 24 2.06 -10.15 -0.13
N LYS A 25 2.12 -9.25 -1.12
CA LYS A 25 3.19 -8.28 -1.27
C LYS A 25 2.99 -7.32 -0.13
N ASP A 26 4.03 -7.11 0.65
CA ASP A 26 4.16 -6.02 1.60
C ASP A 26 3.87 -4.67 0.90
N TYR A 27 2.60 -4.34 0.67
CA TYR A 27 2.19 -3.07 0.08
C TYR A 27 2.46 -1.92 1.05
N CYS A 28 2.47 -2.24 2.34
CA CYS A 28 2.66 -1.29 3.41
C CYS A 28 4.12 -0.89 3.60
N THR A 29 5.08 -1.79 3.38
CA THR A 29 6.52 -1.48 3.49
C THR A 29 6.98 -0.36 2.56
N PRO A 30 6.70 -0.35 1.23
CA PRO A 30 7.11 0.74 0.36
C PRO A 30 6.35 2.03 0.70
N LYS A 31 5.08 1.95 1.09
CA LYS A 31 4.27 3.12 1.48
C LYS A 31 4.76 3.75 2.79
N LEU A 32 5.09 2.93 3.79
CA LEU A 32 5.69 3.35 5.05
C LEU A 32 7.07 3.96 4.80
N ASN A 33 7.92 3.34 3.97
CA ASN A 33 9.24 3.89 3.63
C ASN A 33 9.13 5.26 2.93
N LEU A 34 8.18 5.45 2.03
CA LEU A 34 7.93 6.75 1.39
C LEU A 34 7.49 7.81 2.40
N TYR A 35 6.59 7.45 3.32
CA TYR A 35 6.14 8.35 4.38
C TYR A 35 7.30 8.74 5.31
N LEU A 36 8.10 7.76 5.75
CA LEU A 36 9.28 7.99 6.58
C LEU A 36 10.33 8.84 5.88
N LYS A 37 10.48 8.70 4.57
CA LYS A 37 11.40 9.53 3.78
C LYS A 37 10.99 11.01 3.84
N GLY A 38 9.71 11.32 3.64
CA GLY A 38 9.22 12.71 3.76
C GLY A 38 9.39 13.28 5.17
N ILE A 39 9.22 12.45 6.21
CA ILE A 39 9.48 12.84 7.59
C ILE A 39 10.99 13.08 7.83
N HIS A 40 11.86 12.23 7.29
CA HIS A 40 13.31 12.44 7.35
C HIS A 40 13.73 13.74 6.66
N ASP A 41 13.17 14.04 5.48
CA ASP A 41 13.43 15.28 4.76
C ASP A 41 12.94 16.49 5.57
N THR A 42 11.82 16.35 6.28
CA THR A 42 11.27 17.37 7.19
C THR A 42 12.20 17.63 8.39
N VAL A 43 12.77 16.58 9.00
CA VAL A 43 13.74 16.72 10.10
C VAL A 43 15.02 17.41 9.62
N ASN A 44 15.48 17.10 8.41
CA ASN A 44 16.73 17.61 7.85
C ASN A 44 16.58 18.99 7.17
N SER A 45 15.34 19.45 6.93
CA SER A 45 15.07 20.72 6.25
C SER A 45 15.38 21.92 7.14
N GLN A 46 16.12 22.88 6.59
CA GLN A 46 16.37 24.17 7.25
C GLN A 46 15.15 25.10 7.20
N TYR A 47 14.15 24.78 6.38
CA TYR A 47 12.95 25.60 6.15
C TYR A 47 11.74 25.17 7.00
N VAL A 48 11.91 24.17 7.86
CA VAL A 48 10.88 23.62 8.73
C VAL A 48 11.11 24.11 10.16
N SER A 49 10.04 24.48 10.85
CA SER A 49 10.13 24.96 12.23
C SER A 49 10.66 23.87 13.17
N GLU A 50 11.38 24.25 14.23
CA GLU A 50 11.92 23.30 15.21
C GLU A 50 10.83 22.42 15.85
N ARG A 51 9.63 22.98 16.08
CA ARG A 51 8.48 22.19 16.58
C ARG A 51 8.06 21.09 15.61
N GLN A 52 8.04 21.36 14.30
CA GLN A 52 7.71 20.36 13.29
C GLN A 52 8.82 19.30 13.19
N LYS A 53 10.08 19.69 13.35
CA LYS A 53 11.20 18.74 13.42
C LYS A 53 11.09 17.82 14.65
N GLU A 54 10.70 18.35 15.81
CA GLU A 54 10.49 17.54 17.02
C GLU A 54 9.35 16.53 16.85
N VAL A 55 8.23 16.94 16.24
CA VAL A 55 7.11 16.03 15.94
C VAL A 55 7.55 14.95 14.95
N ALA A 56 8.27 15.35 13.90
CA ALA A 56 8.83 14.43 12.92
C ALA A 56 9.78 13.40 13.56
N LYS A 57 10.69 13.84 14.44
CA LYS A 57 11.57 12.94 15.22
C LYS A 57 10.77 11.96 16.09
N LYS A 58 9.74 12.44 16.81
CA LYS A 58 8.87 11.57 17.62
C LYS A 58 8.14 10.51 16.79
N ILE A 59 7.76 10.84 15.56
CA ILE A 59 7.14 9.88 14.63
C ILE A 59 8.17 8.83 14.20
N LEU A 60 9.39 9.23 13.84
CA LEU A 60 10.47 8.29 13.50
C LEU A 60 10.79 7.34 14.66
N ASP A 61 10.87 7.85 15.89
CA ASP A 61 11.12 7.04 17.08
C ASP A 61 9.98 6.04 17.37
N LYS A 62 8.73 6.48 17.23
CA LYS A 62 7.56 5.59 17.36
C LYS A 62 7.55 4.51 16.31
N VAL A 63 7.88 4.84 15.07
CA VAL A 63 7.95 3.86 13.97
C VAL A 63 9.03 2.84 14.29
N LYS A 64 10.24 3.28 14.64
CA LYS A 64 11.35 2.40 14.99
C LYS A 64 11.01 1.46 16.16
N ALA A 65 10.30 1.96 17.18
CA ALA A 65 9.91 1.17 18.34
C ALA A 65 8.79 0.14 18.08
N ASN A 66 7.95 0.35 17.06
CA ASN A 66 6.77 -0.47 16.80
C ASN A 66 6.85 -1.30 15.51
N ARG A 67 7.79 -1.00 14.60
CA ARG A 67 7.96 -1.70 13.32
C ARG A 67 8.14 -3.20 13.51
N ASP A 68 9.01 -3.58 14.44
CA ASP A 68 9.32 -4.99 14.74
C ASP A 68 8.18 -5.71 15.47
N LYS A 69 7.23 -4.96 16.07
CA LYS A 69 6.18 -5.51 16.95
C LYS A 69 4.81 -5.61 16.28
N MET A 70 4.47 -4.66 15.42
CA MET A 70 3.11 -4.52 14.86
C MET A 70 3.02 -4.85 13.36
N GLY A 71 4.17 -4.95 12.67
CA GLY A 71 4.20 -5.07 11.22
C GLY A 71 3.90 -3.76 10.50
N ASP A 72 4.44 -3.61 9.29
CA ASP A 72 4.46 -2.33 8.56
C ASP A 72 3.04 -1.81 8.22
N CYS A 73 2.04 -2.69 8.03
CA CYS A 73 0.65 -2.29 7.74
C CYS A 73 -0.09 -1.70 8.94
N ALA A 74 -0.06 -2.37 10.10
CA ALA A 74 -0.75 -1.87 11.29
C ALA A 74 -0.11 -0.59 11.83
N LEU A 75 1.21 -0.46 11.64
CA LEU A 75 1.94 0.75 11.97
C LEU A 75 1.53 1.92 11.07
N LEU A 76 1.38 1.67 9.77
CA LEU A 76 0.94 2.69 8.81
C LEU A 76 -0.48 3.19 9.11
N ASP A 77 -1.43 2.31 9.41
CA ASP A 77 -2.80 2.68 9.80
C ASP A 77 -2.85 3.49 11.10
N LYS A 78 -1.93 3.28 12.04
CA LYS A 78 -1.83 4.10 13.25
C LYS A 78 -1.21 5.49 13.02
N LEU A 79 -0.44 5.64 11.96
CA LEU A 79 0.28 6.88 11.64
C LEU A 79 -0.48 7.76 10.66
N LEU A 80 -1.28 7.14 9.80
CA LEU A 80 -2.13 7.79 8.81
C LEU A 80 -3.59 7.54 9.20
N PRO A 81 -4.28 8.51 9.85
CA PRO A 81 -5.72 8.43 10.06
C PRO A 81 -6.50 8.49 8.73
#